data_AF-A0A954EJ58-F1
#
_entry.id   AF-A0A954EJ58-F1
#
_cell.length_a   1.000
_cell.length_b   1.000
_cell.length_c   1.000
_cell.angle_alpha   90.00
_cell.angle_beta   90.00
_cell.angle_gamma   90.00
#
_symmetry.space_group_name_H-M   'P 1'
#
loop_
_entity.id
_entity.type
_entity.pdbx_description
1 polymer ?
#
loop_
_entity_poly.entity_id
_entity_poly.type
_entity_poly.pdbx_seq_one_letter_code
_entity_poly.pdbx_strand_id
1 'polypeptide(L)' 'MHQSDLNRSVARATGESVSTIKRLGFLIADPEQDLDPHDEELGPYVIDWDELEARNALRESQPVAPIGA' A
#
# COMPACT_ATOMS: atom_id res chain seq x y z
N MET A 1 1.36 -2.77 -21.70
CA MET A 1 1.28 -3.87 -20.71
C MET A 1 0.09 -3.59 -19.82
N HIS A 2 -0.77 -4.56 -19.52
CA HIS A 2 -1.89 -4.32 -18.60
C HIS A 2 -1.49 -4.64 -17.15
N GLN A 3 -2.18 -4.05 -16.18
CA GLN A 3 -1.96 -4.29 -14.75
C GLN A 3 -1.97 -5.78 -14.38
N SER A 4 -2.81 -6.57 -15.06
CA SER A 4 -2.90 -8.02 -14.88
C SER A 4 -1.63 -8.76 -15.33
N ASP A 5 -0.91 -8.24 -16.32
CA ASP A 5 0.33 -8.82 -16.83
C ASP A 5 1.51 -8.50 -15.90
N LEU A 6 1.55 -7.28 -15.36
CA LEU A 6 2.49 -6.89 -14.30
C LEU A 6 2.31 -7.80 -13.08
N ASN A 7 1.08 -7.92 -12.57
CA ASN A 7 0.80 -8.72 -11.39
C ASN A 7 1.19 -10.20 -11.58
N ARG A 8 0.95 -10.77 -12.76
CA ARG A 8 1.37 -12.14 -13.09
C ARG A 8 2.89 -12.28 -13.18
N SER A 9 3.58 -11.28 -13.69
CA SER A 9 5.04 -11.28 -13.82
C SER A 9 5.72 -11.21 -12.47
N VAL A 10 5.26 -10.32 -11.58
CA VAL A 10 5.77 -10.20 -10.21
C VAL A 10 5.52 -11.48 -9.41
N ALA A 11 4.30 -12.03 -9.49
CA ALA A 11 3.96 -13.30 -8.84
C ALA A 11 4.89 -14.43 -9.29
N ARG A 12 5.16 -14.55 -10.60
CA ARG A 12 6.08 -15.56 -11.13
C ARG A 12 7.53 -15.37 -10.65
N ALA A 13 7.99 -14.12 -10.58
CA ALA A 13 9.37 -13.81 -10.18
C ALA A 13 9.62 -14.03 -8.67
N THR A 14 8.60 -13.82 -7.84
CA THR A 14 8.70 -13.87 -6.37
C THR A 14 8.23 -15.19 -5.76
N GLY A 15 7.46 -15.99 -6.50
CA GLY A 15 6.80 -17.19 -5.99
C GLY A 15 5.51 -16.90 -5.22
N GLU A 16 5.11 -15.63 -5.10
CA GLU A 16 3.87 -15.22 -4.43
C GLU A 16 2.62 -15.46 -5.29
N SER A 17 1.46 -15.48 -4.64
CA SER A 17 0.18 -15.55 -5.35
C SER A 17 -0.20 -14.20 -5.98
N VAL A 18 -0.94 -14.24 -7.11
CA VAL A 18 -1.45 -13.02 -7.75
C VAL A 18 -2.35 -12.20 -6.81
N SER A 19 -3.08 -12.85 -5.89
CA SER A 19 -3.90 -12.16 -4.89
C SER A 19 -3.07 -11.52 -3.77
N THR A 20 -1.90 -12.06 -3.43
CA THR A 20 -0.91 -11.37 -2.59
C THR A 20 -0.42 -10.11 -3.30
N ILE A 21 0.06 -10.23 -4.54
CA ILE A 21 0.60 -9.09 -5.30
C ILE A 21 -0.42 -7.97 -5.49
N LYS A 22 -1.69 -8.32 -5.77
CA LYS A 22 -2.79 -7.32 -5.84
C LYS A 22 -2.98 -6.54 -4.54
N ARG A 23 -2.83 -7.19 -3.38
CA ARG A 23 -2.95 -6.53 -2.07
C ARG A 23 -1.76 -5.63 -1.74
N LEU A 24 -0.60 -5.90 -2.33
CA LEU A 24 0.60 -5.06 -2.18
C LEU A 24 0.53 -3.78 -3.02
N GLY A 25 -0.36 -3.69 -4.01
CA GLY A 25 -0.67 -2.43 -4.67
C GLY A 25 0.33 -1.95 -5.73
N PHE A 26 1.08 -2.86 -6.36
CA PHE A 26 1.89 -2.49 -7.53
C PHE A 26 1.03 -1.88 -8.63
N LEU A 27 1.44 -0.73 -9.16
CA LEU A 27 0.73 -0.02 -10.22
C LEU A 27 1.67 0.18 -11.42
N ILE A 28 1.13 0.00 -12.62
CA ILE A 28 1.79 0.51 -13.82
C ILE A 28 1.62 2.02 -13.78
N ALA A 29 2.72 2.74 -13.58
CA ALA A 29 2.71 4.20 -13.69
C ALA A 29 2.27 4.57 -15.12
N ASP A 30 1.22 5.38 -15.22
CA ASP A 30 0.87 6.03 -16.48
C ASP A 30 1.86 7.18 -16.67
N PRO A 31 2.73 7.15 -17.70
CA PRO A 31 3.72 8.21 -17.90
C PRO A 31 3.11 9.58 -18.18
N GLU A 32 1.81 9.66 -18.50
CA GLU A 32 1.08 10.92 -18.66
C GLU A 32 0.50 11.45 -17.33
N GLN A 33 0.47 10.64 -16.27
CA GLN A 33 0.12 11.10 -14.92
C GLN A 33 1.39 11.45 -14.15
N ASP A 34 1.64 12.74 -14.00
CA ASP A 34 2.66 13.25 -13.09
C ASP A 34 2.13 13.11 -11.66
N LEU A 35 2.54 12.04 -10.98
CA LEU A 35 2.26 11.83 -9.57
C LEU A 35 3.39 12.49 -8.78
N ASP A 36 3.25 13.78 -8.50
CA ASP A 36 4.19 14.50 -7.64
C ASP A 36 3.94 14.08 -6.17
N PRO A 37 4.89 13.37 -5.52
CA PRO A 37 4.72 12.95 -4.12
C PRO A 37 4.64 14.12 -3.13
N HIS A 38 4.95 15.34 -3.56
CA HIS A 38 4.81 16.57 -2.80
C HIS A 38 3.55 17.38 -3.15
N ASP A 39 2.71 16.87 -4.05
CA ASP A 39 1.46 17.54 -4.43
C ASP A 39 0.46 17.49 -3.27
N GLU A 40 0.20 18.65 -2.69
CA GLU A 40 -0.75 18.85 -1.58
C GLU A 40 -2.20 18.53 -2.00
N GLU A 41 -2.51 18.51 -3.31
CA GLU A 41 -3.85 18.21 -3.86
C GLU A 41 -4.08 16.71 -4.09
N LEU A 42 -3.05 15.86 -4.05
CA LEU A 42 -3.18 14.41 -4.26
C LEU A 42 -3.73 13.63 -3.04
N GLY A 43 -4.00 14.26 -1.90
CA GLY A 43 -4.61 13.59 -0.75
C GLY A 43 -6.06 13.20 -1.06
N PRO A 44 -6.43 11.89 -1.17
CA PRO A 44 -6.10 10.77 -0.28
C PRO A 44 -5.21 9.65 -0.88
N TYR A 45 -4.53 9.88 -2.00
CA TYR A 45 -3.76 8.86 -2.73
C TYR A 45 -2.26 8.86 -2.42
N VAL A 46 -1.78 9.85 -1.67
CA VAL A 46 -0.40 9.94 -1.16
C VAL A 46 -0.42 9.65 0.34
N ILE A 47 0.52 8.83 0.80
CA ILE A 47 0.66 8.43 2.21
C ILE A 47 2.07 8.78 2.67
N ASP A 48 2.17 9.52 3.77
CA ASP A 48 3.41 9.69 4.54
C ASP A 48 3.68 8.39 5.33
N TRP A 49 4.80 7.74 5.02
CA TRP A 49 5.19 6.48 5.65
C TRP A 49 5.61 6.64 7.11
N ASP A 50 6.27 7.74 7.44
CA ASP A 50 6.73 8.03 8.81
C ASP A 50 5.52 8.29 9.71
N GLU A 51 4.54 9.06 9.22
CA GLU A 51 3.29 9.31 9.93
C GLU A 51 2.47 8.01 10.09
N LEU A 52 2.38 7.20 9.04
CA LEU A 52 1.66 5.93 9.08
C LEU A 52 2.27 4.96 10.09
N GLU A 53 3.59 4.84 10.10
CA GLU A 53 4.32 3.96 11.03
C GLU A 53 4.17 4.44 12.48
N ALA A 54 4.27 5.76 12.72
CA ALA A 54 4.03 6.34 14.04
C ALA A 54 2.60 6.03 14.54
N ARG A 55 1.60 6.16 13.66
CA ARG A 55 0.19 5.83 13.99
C ARG A 55 0.01 4.34 14.31
N ASN A 56 0.67 3.45 13.56
CA ASN A 56 0.60 2.01 13.82
C ASN A 56 1.24 1.65 15.16
N ALA A 57 2.41 2.20 15.47
CA ALA A 57 3.08 1.99 16.75
C ALA A 57 2.23 2.47 17.94
N LEU A 58 1.59 3.64 17.83
CA LEU A 58 0.65 4.14 18.83
C LEU A 58 -0.53 3.18 19.04
N ARG A 59 -1.05 2.59 17.96
CA ARG A 59 -2.17 1.65 18.04
C ARG A 59 -1.79 0.33 18.69
N GLU A 60 -0.58 -0.17 18.43
CA GLU A 60 -0.04 -1.38 19.06
C GLU A 60 0.26 -1.20 20.55
N SER A 61 0.60 0.03 20.96
CA SER A 61 0.85 0.37 22.36
C SER A 61 -0.43 0.52 23.21
N GLN A 62 -1.61 0.50 22.62
CA GLN A 62 -2.87 0.60 23.37
C GLN A 62 -3.23 -0.75 24.02
N PRO A 63 -3.42 -0.81 25.35
CA PRO A 63 -3.91 -2.01 25.99
C PRO A 63 -5.31 -2.32 25.47
N VAL A 64 -5.49 -3.52 24.91
CA VAL A 64 -6.81 -4.02 24.54
C VAL A 64 -7.64 -4.10 25.82
N ALA A 65 -8.66 -3.25 25.95
CA ALA A 65 -9.58 -3.29 27.07
C ALA A 65 -10.20 -4.71 27.15
N PRO A 66 -10.25 -5.34 28.33
CA PRO A 66 -10.80 -6.67 28.45
C PRO A 66 -12.26 -6.64 28.00
N ILE A 67 -12.58 -7.45 26.99
CA ILE A 67 -13.96 -7.72 26.58
C ILE A 67 -14.61 -8.43 27.78
N GLY A 68 -15.64 -7.79 28.34
CA GLY A 68 -16.25 -8.10 29.64
C GLY A 68 -16.46 -9.60 29.94
N ALA A 69 -16.19 -9.93 31.20
CA ALA A 69 -16.48 -11.20 31.87
C ALA A 69 -17.95 -11.33 32.27
#